data_AF-A0A662E7C3-F1
#
_entry.id   AF-A0A662E7C3-F1
#
_cell.length_a   1.000
_cell.length_b   1.000
_cell.length_c   1.000
_cell.angle_alpha   90.00
_cell.angle_beta   90.00
_cell.angle_gamma   90.00
#
_symmetry.space_group_name_H-M   'P 1'
#
loop_
_entity.id
_entity.type
_entity.pdbx_description
1 polymer ?
#
loop_
_entity_poly.entity_id
_entity_poly.type
_entity_poly.pdbx_seq_one_letter_code
_entity_poly.pdbx_strand_id
1 'polypeptide(L)'
;MTDFKLGDRIRYATTDDDGFPLVRYGFVGGFSDPGEPVSVMLDGELSAYVVDLSLVEQVHISNVTLTLGGSDLLDDPSLRQGLVNLWAAEAESAGLQIASLQSIGTGVRDSNEGYALAELNSGGKRYVLRGTLCMYRYNAIVVHAERPNRWDVA
;
A
#
# COMPACT_ATOMS: atom_id res chain seq x y z
N MET A 1 20.72 -2.79 -1.29
CA MET A 1 20.64 -1.33 -1.20
C MET A 1 19.90 -0.88 -2.43
N THR A 2 18.75 -0.22 -2.26
CA THR A 2 17.95 0.22 -3.41
C THR A 2 18.48 1.58 -3.83
N ASP A 3 19.10 1.65 -5.00
CA ASP A 3 19.61 2.91 -5.54
C ASP A 3 18.43 3.70 -6.11
N PHE A 4 18.02 4.75 -5.39
CA PHE A 4 17.04 5.71 -5.89
C PHE A 4 17.67 6.61 -6.95
N LYS A 5 16.85 7.08 -7.88
CA LYS A 5 17.18 8.08 -8.89
C LYS A 5 16.27 9.29 -8.78
N LEU A 6 16.75 10.42 -9.28
CA LEU A 6 15.95 11.64 -9.40
C LEU A 6 14.66 11.32 -10.19
N GLY A 7 13.51 11.71 -9.65
CA GLY A 7 12.21 11.47 -10.24
C GLY A 7 11.63 10.07 -9.97
N ASP A 8 12.32 9.19 -9.24
CA ASP A 8 11.73 7.91 -8.82
C ASP A 8 10.49 8.15 -7.95
N ARG A 9 9.44 7.36 -8.20
CA ARG A 9 8.22 7.37 -7.39
C ARG A 9 8.48 6.69 -6.05
N ILE A 10 8.16 7.39 -4.96
CA ILE A 10 8.46 6.92 -3.60
C ILE A 10 7.23 6.82 -2.72
N ARG A 11 7.31 5.86 -1.80
CA ARG A 11 6.47 5.72 -0.62
C ARG A 11 7.29 6.24 0.57
N TYR A 12 6.75 7.20 1.29
CA TYR A 12 7.32 7.74 2.52
C TYR A 12 6.45 7.34 3.71
N ALA A 13 6.99 6.52 4.60
CA ALA A 13 6.32 6.08 5.81
C ALA A 13 6.76 6.95 6.99
N THR A 14 5.79 7.59 7.65
CA THR A 14 5.99 8.47 8.80
C THR A 14 4.89 8.22 9.82
N THR A 15 4.84 9.03 10.88
CA THR A 15 3.65 9.19 11.71
C THR A 15 2.99 10.54 11.47
N ASP A 16 1.68 10.63 11.69
CA ASP A 16 0.96 11.89 11.83
C ASP A 16 1.22 12.54 13.21
N ASP A 17 0.57 13.69 13.46
CA ASP A 17 0.73 14.48 14.69
C ASP A 17 0.25 13.73 15.95
N ASP A 18 -0.61 12.72 15.78
CA ASP A 18 -1.12 11.87 16.86
C ASP A 18 -0.24 10.61 17.05
N GLY A 19 0.85 10.47 16.29
CA GLY A 19 1.77 9.35 16.35
C GLY A 19 1.28 8.11 15.60
N PHE A 20 0.25 8.21 14.76
CA PHE A 20 -0.25 7.09 13.98
C PHE A 20 0.50 6.93 12.67
N PRO A 21 0.75 5.70 12.19
CA PRO A 21 1.39 5.47 10.90
C PRO A 21 0.65 6.16 9.75
N LEU A 22 1.39 6.98 9.01
CA LEU A 22 0.95 7.74 7.85
C LEU A 22 1.85 7.38 6.66
N VAL A 23 1.22 7.12 5.52
CA VAL A 23 1.93 6.91 4.25
C VAL A 23 1.67 8.09 3.36
N ARG A 24 2.74 8.62 2.75
CA ARG A 24 2.67 9.68 1.75
C ARG A 24 3.41 9.21 0.49
N TYR A 25 2.98 9.72 -0.65
CA TYR A 25 3.66 9.46 -1.91
C TYR A 25 4.28 10.75 -2.46
N GLY A 26 5.26 10.57 -3.34
CA GLY A 26 5.98 11.68 -3.95
C GLY A 26 7.02 11.20 -4.92
N PHE A 27 7.99 12.07 -5.20
CA PHE A 27 9.13 11.80 -6.06
C PHE A 27 10.42 12.19 -5.37
N VAL A 28 11.50 11.50 -5.71
CA VAL A 28 12.85 11.94 -5.34
C VAL A 28 13.15 13.26 -6.05
N GLY A 29 13.44 14.31 -5.28
CA GLY A 29 13.80 15.64 -5.75
C GLY A 29 15.31 15.89 -5.83
N GLY A 30 16.13 15.10 -5.12
CA GLY A 30 17.58 15.19 -5.20
C GLY A 30 18.31 14.47 -4.06
N PHE A 31 19.63 14.36 -4.22
CA PHE A 31 20.52 13.74 -3.24
C PHE A 31 21.57 14.75 -2.78
N SER A 32 21.91 14.69 -1.50
CA SER A 32 23.01 15.47 -0.94
C SER A 32 24.33 14.72 -1.15
N ASP A 33 24.42 13.47 -0.66
CA ASP A 33 25.54 12.52 -0.83
C ASP A 33 25.03 11.07 -0.61
N PRO A 34 25.79 10.02 -0.96
CA PRO A 34 25.39 8.62 -0.70
C PRO A 34 25.24 8.32 0.80
N GLY A 35 24.06 7.84 1.21
CA GLY A 35 23.76 7.52 2.61
C GLY A 35 23.26 8.71 3.43
N GLU A 36 23.19 9.90 2.85
CA GLU A 36 22.59 11.09 3.47
C GLU A 36 21.07 11.15 3.24
N PRO A 37 20.34 11.97 4.01
CA PRO A 37 18.93 12.26 3.79
C PRO A 37 18.63 12.66 2.35
N VAL A 38 17.49 12.18 1.86
CA VAL A 38 17.03 12.41 0.49
C VAL A 38 16.04 13.57 0.47
N SER A 39 16.17 14.44 -0.54
CA SER A 39 15.16 15.47 -0.80
C SER A 39 14.02 14.84 -1.59
N VAL A 40 12.79 14.99 -1.11
CA VAL A 40 11.57 14.47 -1.73
C VAL A 40 10.56 15.59 -1.99
N MET A 41 9.84 15.49 -3.10
CA MET A 41 8.66 16.30 -3.39
C MET A 41 7.43 15.43 -3.21
N LEU A 42 6.68 15.66 -2.13
CA LEU A 42 5.46 14.92 -1.82
C LEU A 42 4.29 15.43 -2.65
N ASP A 43 3.34 14.56 -2.97
CA ASP A 43 2.19 14.98 -3.77
C ASP A 43 1.33 16.00 -3.03
N GLY A 44 0.83 16.98 -3.79
CA GLY A 44 0.02 18.07 -3.24
C GLY A 44 0.81 19.12 -2.46
N GLU A 45 2.10 18.90 -2.23
CA GLU A 45 2.98 19.84 -1.53
C GLU A 45 3.75 20.72 -2.51
N LEU A 46 3.93 21.99 -2.13
CA LEU A 46 4.70 22.96 -2.92
C LEU A 46 6.18 23.01 -2.52
N SER A 47 6.52 22.49 -1.34
CA SER A 47 7.88 22.48 -0.80
C SER A 47 8.49 21.09 -0.80
N ALA A 48 9.80 21.03 -1.03
CA ALA A 48 10.57 19.81 -0.83
C ALA A 48 10.78 19.54 0.67
N TYR A 49 10.83 18.25 1.01
CA TYR A 49 11.14 17.76 2.35
C TYR A 49 12.47 17.01 2.30
N VAL A 50 13.25 17.10 3.37
CA VAL A 50 14.47 16.30 3.54
C VAL A 50 14.16 15.21 4.56
N VAL A 51 14.24 13.95 4.13
CA VAL A 51 13.82 12.79 4.94
C VAL A 51 14.94 11.76 5.02
N ASP A 52 14.96 10.98 6.10
CA ASP A 52 15.86 9.85 6.23
C ASP A 52 15.55 8.81 5.13
N LEU A 53 16.60 8.34 4.46
CA LEU A 53 16.49 7.32 3.42
C LEU A 53 15.84 6.03 3.92
N SER A 54 15.96 5.70 5.21
CA SER A 54 15.34 4.52 5.81
C SER A 54 13.82 4.57 5.86
N LEU A 55 13.23 5.76 5.75
CA LEU A 55 11.78 5.97 5.75
C LEU A 55 11.18 5.96 4.35
N VAL A 56 12.02 5.84 3.33
CA VAL A 56 11.65 5.92 1.93
C VAL A 56 11.82 4.57 1.25
N GLU A 57 10.79 4.15 0.53
CA GLU A 57 10.79 2.94 -0.28
C GLU A 57 10.38 3.27 -1.71
N GLN A 58 10.87 2.50 -2.69
CA GLN A 58 10.29 2.56 -4.04
C GLN A 58 8.84 2.07 -3.97
N VAL A 59 7.92 2.76 -4.67
CA VAL A 59 6.53 2.31 -4.72
C VAL A 59 6.45 0.96 -5.45
N HIS A 60 5.78 0.00 -4.82
CA HIS A 60 5.50 -1.30 -5.40
C HIS A 60 4.08 -1.71 -5.02
N ILE A 61 3.40 -2.47 -5.88
CA ILE A 61 2.01 -2.87 -5.63
C ILE A 61 1.80 -3.56 -4.27
N SER A 62 2.82 -4.25 -3.77
CA SER A 62 2.76 -4.95 -2.48
C SER A 62 3.12 -4.11 -1.25
N ASN A 63 3.60 -2.87 -1.40
CA ASN A 63 3.83 -1.97 -0.27
C ASN A 63 2.78 -0.84 -0.17
N VAL A 64 1.81 -0.82 -1.08
CA VAL A 64 0.62 0.03 -0.95
C VAL A 64 -0.36 -0.62 0.02
N THR A 65 -0.61 0.09 1.12
CA THR A 65 -1.46 -0.34 2.23
C THR A 65 -2.53 0.70 2.49
N LEU A 66 -3.80 0.28 2.50
CA LEU A 66 -4.92 1.10 2.95
C LEU A 66 -5.28 0.69 4.37
N THR A 67 -5.15 1.60 5.34
CA THR A 67 -5.51 1.35 6.74
C THR A 67 -6.77 2.14 7.09
N LEU A 68 -7.81 1.45 7.58
CA LEU A 68 -9.09 2.06 7.94
C LEU A 68 -9.49 1.64 9.35
N GLY A 69 -10.17 2.54 10.08
CA GLY A 69 -10.82 2.20 11.34
C GLY A 69 -12.14 1.45 11.10
N GLY A 70 -12.45 0.49 11.95
CA GLY A 70 -13.63 -0.38 11.86
C GLY A 70 -13.29 -1.80 11.42
N SER A 71 -13.29 -2.74 12.37
CA SER A 71 -13.19 -4.19 12.05
C SER A 71 -14.44 -4.73 11.37
N ASP A 72 -15.59 -4.10 11.62
CA ASP A 72 -16.88 -4.35 10.96
C ASP A 72 -16.82 -4.20 9.43
N LEU A 73 -15.89 -3.40 8.91
CA LEU A 73 -15.61 -3.30 7.48
C LEU A 73 -15.20 -4.65 6.85
N LEU A 74 -14.55 -5.53 7.62
CA LEU A 74 -14.25 -6.89 7.19
C LEU A 74 -15.34 -7.89 7.57
N ASP A 75 -16.08 -7.67 8.65
CA ASP A 75 -17.13 -8.61 9.07
C ASP A 75 -18.36 -8.54 8.17
N ASP A 76 -18.74 -7.35 7.71
CA ASP A 76 -19.88 -7.15 6.82
C ASP A 76 -19.50 -7.46 5.35
N PRO A 77 -20.06 -8.53 4.74
CA PRO A 77 -19.78 -8.88 3.36
C PRO A 77 -20.15 -7.79 2.35
N SER A 78 -21.13 -6.94 2.66
CA SER A 78 -21.58 -5.87 1.77
C SER A 78 -20.60 -4.70 1.66
N LEU A 79 -19.77 -4.48 2.69
CA LEU A 79 -18.81 -3.37 2.75
C LEU A 79 -17.47 -3.70 2.06
N ARG A 80 -17.10 -4.97 2.00
CA ARG A 80 -15.81 -5.44 1.45
C ARG A 80 -15.54 -5.02 0.02
N GLN A 81 -16.58 -4.89 -0.81
CA GLN A 81 -16.44 -4.43 -2.19
C GLN A 81 -15.99 -2.95 -2.26
N GLY A 82 -16.39 -2.14 -1.29
CA GLY A 82 -15.93 -0.76 -1.15
C GLY A 82 -14.43 -0.69 -0.84
N LEU A 83 -13.91 -1.65 -0.05
CA LEU A 83 -12.48 -1.73 0.27
C LEU A 83 -11.60 -1.94 -0.96
N VAL A 84 -12.06 -2.75 -1.93
CA VAL A 84 -11.36 -2.96 -3.20
C VAL A 84 -11.22 -1.64 -3.96
N ASN A 85 -12.30 -0.86 -4.04
CA ASN A 85 -12.30 0.41 -4.75
C ASN A 85 -11.44 1.47 -4.04
N LEU A 86 -11.52 1.54 -2.71
CA LEU A 86 -10.69 2.47 -1.94
C LEU A 86 -9.21 2.14 -2.08
N TRP A 87 -8.83 0.87 -2.04
CA TRP A 87 -7.43 0.48 -2.23
C TRP A 87 -6.97 0.73 -3.67
N ALA A 88 -7.84 0.56 -4.68
CA ALA A 88 -7.50 0.90 -6.05
C ALA A 88 -7.19 2.40 -6.22
N ALA A 89 -7.99 3.27 -5.58
CA ALA A 89 -7.75 4.70 -5.56
C ALA A 89 -6.44 5.06 -4.84
N GLU A 90 -6.11 4.35 -3.76
CA GLU A 90 -4.84 4.50 -3.05
C GLU A 90 -3.65 4.10 -3.94
N ALA A 91 -3.74 2.98 -4.66
CA ALA A 91 -2.73 2.54 -5.60
C ALA A 91 -2.56 3.49 -6.80
N GLU A 92 -3.65 4.05 -7.31
CA GLU A 92 -3.62 5.08 -8.35
C GLU A 92 -2.93 6.35 -7.84
N SER A 93 -3.25 6.76 -6.61
CA SER A 93 -2.60 7.90 -5.94
C SER A 93 -1.11 7.63 -5.71
N ALA A 94 -0.71 6.39 -5.45
CA ALA A 94 0.69 5.96 -5.41
C ALA A 94 1.39 6.00 -6.78
N GLY A 95 0.66 6.25 -7.88
CA GLY A 95 1.19 6.29 -9.24
C GLY A 95 1.36 4.90 -9.88
N LEU A 96 0.69 3.88 -9.34
CA LEU A 96 0.76 2.52 -9.88
C LEU A 96 -0.27 2.30 -10.97
N GLN A 97 0.13 1.54 -12.00
CA GLN A 97 -0.79 1.05 -13.03
C GLN A 97 -1.28 -0.35 -12.67
N ILE A 98 -2.60 -0.47 -12.54
CA ILE A 98 -3.29 -1.74 -12.38
C ILE A 98 -3.86 -2.14 -13.74
N ALA A 99 -3.36 -3.22 -14.33
CA ALA A 99 -3.80 -3.68 -15.64
C ALA A 99 -5.20 -4.31 -15.57
N SER A 100 -5.52 -4.97 -14.46
CA SER A 100 -6.84 -5.52 -14.19
C SER A 100 -7.05 -5.68 -12.70
N LEU A 101 -8.27 -5.45 -12.22
CA LEU A 101 -8.71 -5.73 -10.86
C LEU A 101 -10.08 -6.40 -10.92
N GLN A 102 -10.19 -7.61 -10.37
CA GLN A 102 -11.39 -8.44 -10.43
C GLN A 102 -11.78 -8.85 -9.02
N SER A 103 -12.97 -8.48 -8.59
CA SER A 103 -13.41 -8.74 -7.22
C SER A 103 -13.89 -10.18 -7.05
N ILE A 104 -13.57 -10.78 -5.91
CA ILE A 104 -13.94 -12.17 -5.59
C ILE A 104 -15.26 -12.15 -4.82
N GLY A 105 -16.35 -11.70 -5.46
CA GLY A 105 -17.64 -11.51 -4.81
C GLY A 105 -17.54 -10.65 -3.54
N THR A 106 -18.06 -11.14 -2.42
CA THR A 106 -17.91 -10.50 -1.10
C THR A 106 -16.67 -10.95 -0.33
N GLY A 107 -15.67 -11.45 -1.05
CA GLY A 107 -14.41 -11.97 -0.51
C GLY A 107 -14.50 -13.41 0.00
N VAL A 108 -13.38 -14.12 -0.05
CA VAL A 108 -13.21 -15.48 0.45
C VAL A 108 -12.37 -15.42 1.71
N ARG A 109 -12.84 -16.04 2.80
CA ARG A 109 -12.10 -16.09 4.06
C ARG A 109 -10.80 -16.85 3.86
N ASP A 110 -9.68 -16.25 4.25
CA ASP A 110 -8.38 -16.90 4.32
C ASP A 110 -8.13 -17.43 5.74
N SER A 111 -7.32 -18.47 5.83
CA SER A 111 -6.95 -19.30 6.98
C SER A 111 -6.52 -18.56 8.26
N ASN A 112 -6.32 -17.23 8.24
CA ASN A 112 -5.70 -16.43 9.31
C ASN A 112 -6.39 -15.07 9.57
N GLU A 113 -7.72 -15.05 9.71
CA GLU A 113 -8.51 -13.84 10.05
C GLU A 113 -8.54 -12.72 8.99
N GLY A 114 -8.31 -13.10 7.74
CA GLY A 114 -8.40 -12.20 6.59
C GLY A 114 -9.40 -12.63 5.54
N TYR A 115 -9.62 -11.77 4.56
CA TYR A 115 -10.39 -12.04 3.36
C TYR A 115 -9.55 -11.76 2.12
N ALA A 116 -9.52 -12.71 1.19
CA ALA A 116 -9.14 -12.43 -0.19
C ALA A 116 -10.29 -11.67 -0.86
N LEU A 117 -10.05 -10.43 -1.28
CA LEU A 117 -11.07 -9.49 -1.75
C LEU A 117 -11.12 -9.41 -3.28
N ALA A 118 -9.96 -9.45 -3.93
CA ALA A 118 -9.84 -9.30 -5.38
C ALA A 118 -8.57 -9.98 -5.91
N GLU A 119 -8.58 -10.34 -7.18
CA GLU A 119 -7.37 -10.66 -7.95
C GLU A 119 -6.97 -9.46 -8.81
N LEU A 120 -5.67 -9.21 -8.93
CA LEU A 120 -5.18 -8.10 -9.74
C LEU A 120 -3.90 -8.44 -10.51
N ASN A 121 -3.70 -7.73 -11.62
CA ASN A 121 -2.49 -7.80 -12.41
C ASN A 121 -1.80 -6.44 -12.44
N SER A 122 -0.50 -6.42 -12.17
CA SER A 122 0.34 -5.23 -12.31
C SER A 122 1.76 -5.64 -12.70
N GLY A 123 2.35 -4.92 -13.66
CA GLY A 123 3.71 -5.21 -14.16
C GLY A 123 3.89 -6.64 -14.68
N GLY A 124 2.84 -7.22 -15.30
CA GLY A 124 2.84 -8.60 -15.80
C GLY A 124 2.80 -9.70 -14.72
N LYS A 125 2.60 -9.33 -13.45
CA LYS A 125 2.52 -10.26 -12.32
C LYS A 125 1.11 -10.25 -11.72
N ARG A 126 0.69 -11.40 -11.20
CA ARG A 126 -0.57 -11.60 -10.47
C ARG A 126 -0.37 -11.35 -8.98
N TYR A 127 -1.39 -10.74 -8.37
CA TYR A 127 -1.48 -10.51 -6.94
C TYR A 127 -2.91 -10.78 -6.46
N VAL A 128 -3.04 -11.03 -5.16
CA VAL A 128 -4.32 -11.11 -4.47
C VAL A 128 -4.41 -9.92 -3.53
N LEU A 129 -5.50 -9.18 -3.61
CA LEU A 129 -5.83 -8.12 -2.67
C LEU A 129 -6.46 -8.72 -1.43
N ARG A 130 -5.94 -8.38 -0.25
CA ARG A 130 -6.41 -8.93 1.02
C ARG A 130 -6.74 -7.86 2.02
N GLY A 131 -7.80 -8.10 2.77
CA GLY A 131 -8.13 -7.36 3.98
C GLY A 131 -7.86 -8.22 5.20
N THR A 132 -7.15 -7.68 6.19
CA THR A 132 -6.86 -8.33 7.48
C THR A 132 -7.08 -7.34 8.62
N LEU A 133 -7.26 -7.84 9.84
CA LEU A 133 -7.19 -6.98 11.01
C LEU A 133 -5.80 -6.35 11.15
N CYS A 134 -5.75 -5.11 11.62
CA CYS A 134 -4.50 -4.41 11.87
C CYS A 134 -3.89 -4.86 13.20
N MET A 135 -2.67 -5.39 13.15
CA MET A 135 -1.96 -5.89 14.35
C MET A 135 -1.52 -4.76 15.30
N TYR A 136 -1.42 -3.53 14.79
CA TYR A 136 -0.87 -2.39 15.52
C TYR A 136 -1.95 -1.38 15.97
N ARG A 137 -3.19 -1.53 15.49
CA ARG A 137 -4.30 -0.62 15.81
C ARG A 137 -5.56 -1.41 16.11
N TYR A 138 -6.06 -1.25 17.34
CA TYR A 138 -7.31 -1.86 17.75
C TYR A 138 -8.47 -1.37 16.89
N ASN A 139 -9.37 -2.28 16.54
CA ASN A 139 -10.53 -2.01 15.69
C ASN A 139 -10.16 -1.30 14.37
N ALA A 140 -9.11 -1.77 13.70
CA ALA A 140 -8.73 -1.29 12.39
C ALA A 140 -8.39 -2.46 11.47
N ILE A 141 -8.44 -2.19 10.18
CA ILE A 141 -8.17 -3.16 9.11
C ILE A 141 -7.05 -2.62 8.23
N VAL A 142 -6.35 -3.53 7.57
CA VAL A 142 -5.35 -3.22 6.54
C VAL A 142 -5.72 -3.96 5.27
N VAL A 143 -5.75 -3.23 4.17
CA VAL A 143 -5.95 -3.77 2.83
C VAL A 143 -4.67 -3.62 2.02
N HIS A 144 -4.14 -4.71 1.47
CA HIS A 144 -2.88 -4.72 0.74
C HIS A 144 -2.83 -5.83 -0.31
N ALA A 145 -2.01 -5.64 -1.34
CA ALA A 145 -1.78 -6.66 -2.35
C ALA A 145 -0.60 -7.56 -1.98
N GLU A 146 -0.76 -8.85 -2.13
CA GLU A 146 0.29 -9.83 -1.92
C GLU A 146 0.38 -10.83 -3.07
N ARG A 147 1.49 -11.56 -3.17
CA ARG A 147 1.60 -12.61 -4.19
C ARG A 147 0.63 -13.73 -3.84
N PRO A 148 0.00 -14.38 -4.83
CA PRO A 148 -0.79 -15.57 -4.56
C PRO A 148 0.10 -16.60 -3.86
N ASN A 149 -0.41 -17.21 -2.80
CA ASN A 149 0.25 -18.36 -2.20
C ASN A 149 0.45 -19.41 -3.31
N ARG A 150 1.70 -19.83 -3.55
CA ARG A 150 1.94 -21.03 -4.35
C ARG A 150 1.41 -22.20 -3.54
N TRP A 151 0.20 -22.64 -3.85
CA TRP A 151 -0.15 -24.02 -3.61
C TRP A 151 0.61 -24.82 -4.66
N ASP A 152 1.79 -25.33 -4.31
CA ASP A 152 2.31 -26.49 -5.02
C ASP A 152 1.27 -27.58 -4.83
N VAL A 153 0.49 -27.83 -5.87
CA VAL A 153 -0.43 -28.96 -5.91
C VAL A 153 0.48 -30.19 -5.91
N ALA A 154 0.64 -30.80 -4.73
CA ALA A 154 1.33 -32.07 -4.57
C ALA A 154 0.60 -33.19 -5.33
#